data_AF-A0A090TYP1-F1
#
_entry.id   AF-A0A090TYP1-F1
#
_cell.length_a   1.000
_cell.length_b   1.000
_cell.length_c   1.000
_cell.angle_alpha   90.00
_cell.angle_beta   90.00
_cell.angle_gamma   90.00
#
_symmetry.space_group_name_H-M   'P 1'
#
loop_
_entity.id
_entity.type
_entity.pdbx_description
1 polymer ?
#
loop_
_entity_poly.entity_id
_entity_poly.type
_entity_poly.pdbx_seq_one_letter_code
_entity_poly.pdbx_strand_id
1 'polypeptide(L)'
;MMVALFLSGLHMLLVLPVHAAMVCDSGSRSESTLPILESECPIGKGVWGQKAPSHEEQSFWIQCGFVKPGSLRSAPSQLQNAVNQPIWLKPDVSGDRCLVGPYQSFENAKQDLLALRLLPSYRDAFIRSTTQKLTTTAPQMVAKKQPPQHQDLHSSQQAVSEVAAVVLTPYMIAGKHGHQDCLCLF
;
A
#
# COMPACT_ATOMS: atom_id res chain seq x y z
N MET A 1 -5.97 -15.61 71.08
CA MET A 1 -6.27 -14.54 70.11
C MET A 1 -5.23 -14.60 69.00
N MET A 2 -5.56 -15.18 67.86
CA MET A 2 -4.68 -15.24 66.67
C MET A 2 -5.21 -14.20 65.67
N VAL A 3 -4.37 -13.21 65.33
CA VAL A 3 -4.65 -12.23 64.29
C VAL A 3 -3.93 -12.70 63.02
N ALA A 4 -4.69 -13.22 62.06
CA ALA A 4 -4.19 -13.58 60.75
C ALA A 4 -4.20 -12.32 59.86
N LEU A 5 -3.01 -11.78 59.56
CA LEU A 5 -2.80 -10.70 58.61
C LEU A 5 -2.78 -11.27 57.19
N PHE A 6 -3.86 -11.05 56.44
CA PHE A 6 -3.93 -11.37 55.01
C PHE A 6 -3.17 -10.30 54.22
N LEU A 7 -1.93 -10.59 53.81
CA LEU A 7 -1.22 -9.83 52.79
C LEU A 7 -1.74 -10.26 51.40
N SER A 8 -2.77 -9.56 50.90
CA SER A 8 -3.13 -9.64 49.47
C SER A 8 -2.10 -8.89 48.64
N GLY A 9 -1.20 -9.64 48.00
CA GLY A 9 -0.26 -9.13 47.01
C GLY A 9 -0.97 -8.76 45.72
N LEU A 10 -1.17 -7.46 45.48
CA LEU A 10 -1.69 -6.91 44.24
C LEU A 10 -0.62 -7.05 43.13
N HIS A 11 -0.68 -8.12 42.34
CA HIS A 11 0.11 -8.27 41.12
C HIS A 11 -0.45 -7.36 40.03
N MET A 12 0.11 -6.15 39.94
CA MET A 12 -0.17 -5.21 38.86
C MET A 12 0.54 -5.72 37.58
N LEU A 13 -0.18 -6.45 36.73
CA LEU A 13 0.28 -6.85 35.40
C LEU A 13 0.48 -5.59 34.55
N LEU A 14 1.74 -5.26 34.29
CA LEU A 14 2.16 -4.11 33.49
C LEU A 14 1.96 -4.46 32.01
N VAL A 15 0.79 -4.12 31.45
CA VAL A 15 0.50 -4.29 30.02
C VAL A 15 1.24 -3.20 29.26
N LEU A 16 2.35 -3.55 28.59
CA LEU A 16 3.01 -2.64 27.66
C LEU A 16 2.12 -2.45 26.43
N PRO A 17 1.80 -1.21 26.02
CA PRO A 17 1.01 -0.97 24.82
C PRO A 17 1.85 -1.33 23.59
N VAL A 18 1.55 -2.48 22.98
CA VAL A 18 1.94 -2.75 21.59
C VAL A 18 1.24 -1.70 20.74
N HIS A 19 2.01 -0.77 20.19
CA HIS A 19 1.49 0.19 19.21
C HIS A 19 1.20 -0.59 17.93
N ALA A 20 -0.03 -1.06 17.78
CA ALA A 20 -0.48 -1.75 16.59
C ALA A 20 -0.42 -0.79 15.39
N ALA A 21 0.07 -1.27 14.25
CA ALA A 21 -0.01 -0.52 13.00
C ALA A 21 -1.49 -0.37 12.63
N MET A 22 -1.90 0.85 12.25
CA MET A 22 -3.25 1.04 11.73
C MET A 22 -3.28 0.74 10.23
N VAL A 23 -4.36 0.08 9.82
CA VAL A 23 -4.59 -0.26 8.42
C VAL A 23 -5.45 0.82 7.79
N CYS A 24 -4.92 1.46 6.76
CA CYS A 24 -5.62 2.41 5.91
C CYS A 24 -6.02 1.67 4.63
N ASP A 25 -7.29 1.29 4.55
CA ASP A 25 -7.83 0.60 3.38
C ASP A 25 -8.57 1.57 2.46
N SER A 26 -8.83 1.08 1.24
CA SER A 26 -9.55 1.85 0.24
C SER A 26 -11.06 1.75 0.44
N GLY A 27 -11.73 2.90 0.46
CA GLY A 27 -13.15 2.98 0.16
C GLY A 27 -13.41 2.75 -1.33
N SER A 28 -14.51 2.08 -1.66
CA SER A 28 -14.91 1.87 -3.05
C SER A 28 -15.64 3.09 -3.59
N ARG A 29 -15.18 3.63 -4.73
CA ARG A 29 -15.96 4.56 -5.56
C ARG A 29 -15.95 4.03 -6.98
N SER A 30 -17.14 3.69 -7.48
CA SER A 30 -17.37 2.84 -8.65
C SER A 30 -16.75 3.31 -9.97
N GLU A 31 -16.19 4.53 -10.03
CA GLU A 31 -15.70 5.17 -11.25
C GLU A 31 -14.19 5.50 -11.24
N SER A 32 -13.49 5.30 -10.11
CA SER A 32 -12.06 5.58 -10.00
C SER A 32 -11.23 4.30 -10.06
N THR A 33 -10.21 4.28 -10.92
CA THR A 33 -9.18 3.21 -10.90
C THR A 33 -8.14 3.44 -9.82
N LEU A 34 -8.11 4.63 -9.21
CA LEU A 34 -7.27 4.92 -8.07
C LEU A 34 -7.96 4.53 -6.76
N PRO A 35 -7.24 3.88 -5.83
CA PRO A 35 -7.77 3.59 -4.52
C PRO A 35 -8.02 4.90 -3.75
N ILE A 36 -9.13 4.94 -3.02
CA ILE A 36 -9.58 6.11 -2.27
C ILE A 36 -9.38 5.83 -0.79
N LEU A 37 -8.54 6.62 -0.12
CA LEU A 37 -8.36 6.51 1.32
C LEU A 37 -9.62 6.95 2.05
N GLU A 38 -10.01 6.14 3.03
CA GLU A 38 -11.09 6.47 3.94
C GLU A 38 -10.82 7.76 4.74
N SER A 39 -11.88 8.40 5.19
CA SER A 39 -11.84 9.72 5.81
C SER A 39 -11.03 9.73 7.13
N GLU A 40 -11.08 8.65 7.88
CA GLU A 40 -10.40 8.43 9.16
C GLU A 40 -8.91 8.16 9.01
N CYS A 41 -8.43 7.72 7.84
CA CYS A 41 -7.01 7.44 7.66
C CYS A 41 -6.20 8.73 7.80
N PRO A 42 -5.30 8.84 8.79
CA PRO A 42 -4.55 10.05 9.05
C PRO A 42 -3.47 10.23 8.01
N ILE A 43 -3.40 11.43 7.44
CA ILE A 43 -2.33 11.83 6.51
C ILE A 43 -1.32 12.77 7.17
N GLY A 44 -1.48 13.00 8.48
CA GLY A 44 -0.50 13.69 9.29
C GLY A 44 -0.33 15.18 8.98
N LYS A 45 0.80 15.75 9.38
CA LYS A 45 1.17 17.16 9.17
C LYS A 45 2.21 17.30 8.06
N GLY A 46 2.25 18.44 7.38
CA GLY A 46 3.26 18.72 6.36
C GLY A 46 4.66 18.90 6.96
N VAL A 47 5.66 18.30 6.33
CA VAL A 47 7.08 18.44 6.66
C VAL A 47 7.74 19.31 5.61
N TRP A 48 8.27 20.45 6.04
CA TRP A 48 8.83 21.47 5.15
C TRP A 48 10.31 21.70 5.43
N GLY A 49 11.03 22.11 4.38
CA GLY A 49 12.45 22.44 4.46
C GLY A 49 13.36 21.21 4.54
N GLN A 50 14.56 21.40 5.10
CA GLN A 50 15.60 20.37 5.20
C GLN A 50 15.58 19.61 6.53
N LYS A 51 14.68 19.97 7.45
CA LYS A 51 14.62 19.36 8.78
C LYS A 51 14.05 17.95 8.66
N ALA A 52 14.80 16.97 9.15
CA ALA A 52 14.32 15.61 9.27
C ALA A 52 13.12 15.55 10.23
N PRO A 53 12.16 14.65 9.99
CA PRO A 53 11.05 14.41 10.91
C PRO A 53 11.56 13.98 12.29
N SER A 54 10.74 14.22 13.31
CA SER A 54 11.02 13.77 14.67
C SER A 54 11.06 12.24 14.73
N HIS A 55 11.78 11.69 15.70
CA HIS A 55 11.91 10.24 15.89
C HIS A 55 10.58 9.56 16.28
N GLU A 56 9.57 10.35 16.65
CA GLU A 56 8.20 9.91 16.92
C GLU A 56 7.35 9.72 15.66
N GLU A 57 7.80 10.22 14.50
CA GLU A 57 7.09 10.06 13.22
C GLU A 57 7.38 8.66 12.66
N GLN A 58 6.32 7.90 12.40
CA GLN A 58 6.39 6.48 12.07
C GLN A 58 5.98 6.16 10.62
N SER A 59 5.29 7.08 9.95
CA SER A 59 4.89 6.90 8.55
C SER A 59 4.78 8.22 7.81
N PHE A 60 4.97 8.14 6.50
CA PHE A 60 5.07 9.31 5.63
C PHE A 60 4.19 9.15 4.40
N TRP A 61 3.64 10.27 3.95
CA TRP A 61 2.94 10.38 2.68
C TRP A 61 3.61 11.46 1.85
N ILE A 62 3.57 11.36 0.53
CA ILE A 62 3.84 12.51 -0.33
C ILE A 62 2.50 13.05 -0.81
N GLN A 63 2.19 14.31 -0.53
CA GLN A 63 1.05 14.97 -1.15
C GLN A 63 1.48 15.48 -2.53
N CYS A 64 1.03 14.82 -3.60
CA CYS A 64 1.34 15.17 -4.98
C CYS A 64 0.50 16.34 -5.51
N GLY A 65 -0.60 16.71 -4.84
CA GLY A 65 -1.40 17.87 -5.24
C GLY A 65 -2.80 17.85 -4.66
N PHE A 66 -3.62 18.79 -5.12
CA PHE A 66 -5.04 18.90 -4.81
C PHE A 66 -5.82 19.00 -6.12
N VAL A 67 -6.77 18.09 -6.35
CA VAL A 67 -7.51 17.99 -7.60
C VAL A 67 -9.00 18.18 -7.35
N LYS A 68 -9.75 18.58 -8.38
CA LYS A 68 -11.21 18.66 -8.28
C LYS A 68 -11.80 17.27 -8.02
N PRO A 69 -12.88 17.14 -7.24
CA PRO A 69 -13.49 15.84 -6.98
C PRO A 69 -13.79 15.10 -8.28
N GLY A 70 -13.38 13.84 -8.38
CA GLY A 70 -13.66 12.99 -9.55
C GLY A 70 -12.96 13.40 -10.85
N SER A 71 -12.09 14.41 -10.83
CA SER A 71 -11.32 14.82 -12.02
C SER A 71 -10.19 13.84 -12.37
N LEU A 72 -9.71 13.07 -11.39
CA LEU A 72 -8.65 12.10 -11.58
C LEU A 72 -9.21 10.67 -11.55
N ARG A 73 -9.54 10.14 -12.73
CA ARG A 73 -10.04 8.75 -12.88
C ARG A 73 -8.91 7.71 -12.80
N SER A 74 -7.70 8.10 -13.17
CA SER A 74 -6.48 7.28 -13.13
C SER A 74 -5.26 8.17 -12.86
N ALA A 75 -4.20 7.61 -12.27
CA ALA A 75 -2.97 8.37 -12.07
C ALA A 75 -2.29 8.64 -13.43
N PRO A 76 -1.75 9.84 -13.67
CA PRO A 76 -0.98 10.09 -14.88
C PRO A 76 0.23 9.17 -14.94
N SER A 77 0.57 8.63 -16.12
CA SER A 77 1.68 7.68 -16.28
C SER A 77 3.02 8.25 -15.80
N GLN A 78 3.25 9.55 -16.00
CA GLN A 78 4.44 10.24 -15.50
C GLN A 78 4.53 10.20 -13.97
N LEU A 79 3.39 10.37 -13.28
CA LEU A 79 3.32 10.28 -11.82
C LEU A 79 3.62 8.83 -11.37
N GLN A 80 2.96 7.86 -12.01
CA GLN A 80 3.17 6.44 -11.71
C GLN A 80 4.63 6.00 -11.89
N ASN A 81 5.29 6.47 -12.96
CA ASN A 81 6.66 6.08 -13.27
C ASN A 81 7.72 6.71 -12.36
N ALA A 82 7.36 7.79 -11.66
CA ALA A 82 8.27 8.56 -10.81
C ALA A 82 8.34 8.05 -9.37
N VAL A 83 7.41 7.20 -8.94
CA VAL A 83 7.27 6.75 -7.55
C VAL A 83 7.24 5.24 -7.44
N ASN A 84 7.63 4.74 -6.29
CA ASN A 84 7.69 3.31 -5.99
C ASN A 84 6.55 2.84 -5.08
N GLN A 85 5.66 3.76 -4.66
CA GLN A 85 4.51 3.45 -3.82
C GLN A 85 3.19 3.72 -4.55
N PRO A 86 2.09 3.08 -4.12
CA PRO A 86 0.77 3.32 -4.69
C PRO A 86 0.35 4.78 -4.56
N ILE A 87 -0.44 5.22 -5.54
CA ILE A 87 -1.05 6.55 -5.57
C ILE A 87 -2.50 6.43 -5.11
N TRP A 88 -2.88 7.33 -4.21
CA TRP A 88 -4.16 7.37 -3.55
C TRP A 88 -4.83 8.72 -3.74
N LEU A 89 -6.15 8.69 -3.71
CA LEU A 89 -6.96 9.88 -3.51
C LEU A 89 -7.49 9.89 -2.09
N LYS A 90 -7.42 11.02 -1.39
CA LYS A 90 -8.15 11.22 -0.14
C LYS A 90 -9.16 12.36 -0.30
N PRO A 91 -10.46 12.09 -0.16
CA PRO A 91 -11.48 13.13 -0.23
C PRO A 91 -11.27 14.18 0.86
N ASP A 92 -11.53 15.43 0.50
CA ASP A 92 -11.52 16.60 1.36
C ASP A 92 -12.68 17.52 0.97
N VAL A 93 -12.94 18.57 1.76
CA VAL A 93 -14.14 19.42 1.65
C VAL A 93 -14.33 20.05 0.27
N SER A 94 -13.26 20.32 -0.47
CA SER A 94 -13.29 21.05 -1.75
C SER A 94 -12.65 20.29 -2.92
N GLY A 95 -12.24 19.04 -2.72
CA GLY A 95 -11.42 18.31 -3.68
C GLY A 95 -10.81 17.06 -3.10
N ASP A 96 -10.05 16.36 -3.94
CA ASP A 96 -9.32 15.17 -3.54
C ASP A 96 -7.83 15.50 -3.40
N ARG A 97 -7.22 15.08 -2.30
CA ARG A 97 -5.77 15.12 -2.13
C ARG A 97 -5.16 13.95 -2.89
N CYS A 98 -4.22 14.24 -3.78
CA CYS A 98 -3.35 13.24 -4.39
C CYS A 98 -2.26 12.87 -3.37
N LEU A 99 -2.15 11.59 -3.03
CA LEU A 99 -1.20 11.08 -2.05
C LEU A 99 -0.42 9.90 -2.62
N VAL A 100 0.85 9.77 -2.23
CA VAL A 100 1.70 8.61 -2.55
C VAL A 100 2.19 8.01 -1.24
N GLY A 101 2.07 6.69 -1.06
CA GLY A 101 2.51 6.01 0.16
C GLY A 101 1.53 4.94 0.68
N PRO A 102 1.57 4.62 1.99
CA PRO A 102 2.44 5.21 3.02
C PRO A 102 3.86 4.64 2.93
N TYR A 103 4.85 5.47 3.22
CA TYR A 103 6.24 5.08 3.38
C TYR A 103 6.56 4.89 4.87
N GLN A 104 7.36 3.88 5.21
CA GLN A 104 7.85 3.66 6.57
C GLN A 104 9.21 4.34 6.82
N SER A 105 9.87 4.84 5.77
CA SER A 105 11.13 5.58 5.84
C SER A 105 10.98 6.95 5.20
N PHE A 106 11.49 7.97 5.88
CA PHE A 106 11.54 9.33 5.38
C PHE A 106 12.45 9.45 4.16
N GLU A 107 13.55 8.71 4.13
CA GLU A 107 14.53 8.68 3.05
C GLU A 107 13.90 8.19 1.76
N ASN A 108 13.12 7.10 1.82
CA ASN A 108 12.40 6.56 0.65
C ASN A 108 11.36 7.58 0.14
N ALA A 109 10.60 8.19 1.04
CA ALA A 109 9.65 9.25 0.67
C ALA A 109 10.38 10.46 0.05
N LYS A 110 11.56 10.81 0.56
CA LYS A 110 12.38 11.92 0.04
C LYS A 110 12.92 11.62 -1.35
N GLN A 111 13.35 10.39 -1.62
CA GLN A 111 13.81 9.98 -2.95
C GLN A 111 12.70 10.11 -4.00
N ASP A 112 11.52 9.56 -3.73
CA ASP A 112 10.36 9.68 -4.62
C ASP A 112 9.92 11.14 -4.76
N LEU A 113 9.96 11.94 -3.69
CA LEU A 113 9.66 13.38 -3.75
C LEU A 113 10.60 14.12 -4.69
N LEU A 114 11.90 13.82 -4.66
CA LEU A 114 12.87 14.44 -5.57
C LEU A 114 12.54 14.11 -7.02
N ALA A 115 12.22 12.86 -7.33
CA ALA A 115 11.80 12.44 -8.66
C ALA A 115 10.51 13.14 -9.11
N LEU A 116 9.51 13.24 -8.23
CA LEU A 116 8.26 13.94 -8.50
C LEU A 116 8.47 15.41 -8.81
N ARG A 117 9.29 16.12 -8.04
CA ARG A 117 9.52 17.56 -8.22
C ARG A 117 10.25 17.92 -9.52
N LEU A 118 10.84 16.95 -10.22
CA LEU A 118 11.36 17.15 -11.58
C LEU A 118 10.23 17.34 -12.61
N LEU A 119 9.04 16.80 -12.33
CA LEU A 119 7.87 16.94 -13.17
C LEU A 119 7.22 18.31 -12.93
N PRO A 120 6.93 19.11 -13.98
CA PRO A 120 6.41 20.48 -13.82
C PRO A 120 5.14 20.58 -12.97
N SER A 121 4.21 19.62 -13.13
CA SER A 121 2.91 19.62 -12.43
C SER A 121 3.00 19.23 -10.95
N TYR A 122 4.16 18.79 -10.47
CA TYR A 122 4.36 18.23 -9.13
C TYR A 122 5.47 18.94 -8.34
N ARG A 123 5.92 20.12 -8.78
CA ARG A 123 6.98 20.91 -8.12
C ARG A 123 6.63 21.27 -6.67
N ASP A 124 5.35 21.49 -6.40
CA ASP A 124 4.84 21.85 -5.09
C ASP A 124 4.51 20.63 -4.21
N ALA A 125 4.80 19.41 -4.68
CA ALA A 125 4.63 18.22 -3.86
C ALA A 125 5.46 18.31 -2.58
N PHE A 126 5.01 17.71 -1.49
CA PHE A 126 5.72 17.74 -0.20
C PHE A 126 5.39 16.51 0.64
N ILE A 127 6.26 16.20 1.60
CA ILE A 127 6.06 15.07 2.52
C ILE A 127 5.12 15.49 3.67
N ARG A 128 4.26 14.58 4.09
CA ARG A 128 3.51 14.63 5.32
C ARG A 128 3.95 13.49 6.24
N SER A 129 3.86 13.67 7.54
CA SER A 129 4.28 12.66 8.53
C SER A 129 3.20 12.41 9.58
N THR A 130 3.07 11.15 9.99
CA THR A 130 2.20 10.69 11.08
C THR A 130 3.03 10.05 12.19
N THR A 131 2.60 10.25 13.43
CA THR A 131 3.14 9.54 14.60
C THR A 131 2.64 8.09 14.70
N GLN A 132 1.60 7.76 13.92
CA GLN A 132 1.06 6.41 13.82
C GLN A 132 1.73 5.67 12.67
N LYS A 133 2.08 4.40 12.91
CA LYS A 133 2.51 3.48 11.87
C LYS A 133 1.33 3.08 11.00
N LEU A 134 1.42 3.38 9.71
CA LEU A 134 0.39 3.11 8.72
C LEU A 134 0.80 1.97 7.80
N THR A 135 -0.16 1.13 7.46
CA THR A 135 -0.07 0.13 6.41
C THR A 135 -1.30 0.22 5.52
N THR A 136 -1.20 -0.20 4.26
CA THR A 136 -2.34 -0.23 3.34
C THR A 136 -2.40 -1.56 2.62
N THR A 137 -3.60 -1.98 2.21
CA THR A 137 -3.78 -3.18 1.37
C THR A 137 -3.77 -2.89 -0.14
N ALA A 138 -3.55 -1.64 -0.58
CA ALA A 138 -3.55 -1.37 -2.02
C ALA A 138 -2.56 -2.27 -2.78
N PRO A 139 -2.91 -2.69 -4.01
CA PRO A 139 -1.99 -3.42 -4.86
C PRO A 139 -0.71 -2.61 -5.00
N GLN A 140 0.41 -3.19 -4.57
CA GLN A 140 1.71 -2.61 -4.83
C GLN A 140 1.83 -2.46 -6.34
N MET A 141 2.10 -1.22 -6.81
CA MET A 141 2.42 -0.99 -8.21
C MET A 141 3.57 -1.94 -8.56
N VAL A 142 3.33 -2.85 -9.50
CA VAL A 142 4.21 -3.97 -9.82
C VAL A 142 5.65 -3.48 -9.86
N ALA A 143 6.47 -4.02 -8.95
CA ALA A 143 7.85 -3.63 -8.78
C ALA A 143 8.55 -3.52 -10.14
N LYS A 144 9.14 -2.35 -10.40
CA LYS A 144 10.11 -2.18 -11.48
C LYS A 144 11.21 -3.21 -11.21
N LYS A 145 11.23 -4.27 -12.01
CA LYS A 145 12.08 -5.47 -11.92
C LYS A 145 13.44 -5.19 -11.26
N GLN A 146 13.59 -5.58 -9.99
CA GLN A 146 14.90 -5.74 -9.36
C GLN A 146 15.66 -6.85 -10.13
N PRO A 147 16.95 -6.70 -10.48
CA PRO A 147 17.71 -7.78 -11.08
C PRO A 147 17.77 -8.98 -10.12
N PRO A 148 17.61 -10.23 -10.59
CA PRO A 148 17.66 -11.39 -9.72
C PRO A 148 19.04 -11.50 -9.06
N GLN A 149 19.11 -11.43 -7.73
CA GLN A 149 20.25 -11.96 -7.01
C GLN A 149 20.13 -13.49 -7.01
N HIS A 150 21.11 -14.14 -7.62
CA HIS A 150 21.31 -15.59 -7.50
C HIS A 150 21.45 -15.94 -6.02
N GLN A 151 20.53 -16.75 -5.52
CA GLN A 151 20.78 -17.60 -4.36
C GLN A 151 21.05 -18.99 -4.90
N ASP A 152 22.34 -19.35 -4.89
CA ASP A 152 22.82 -20.70 -5.11
C ASP A 152 22.15 -21.65 -4.10
N LEU A 153 21.29 -22.54 -4.58
CA LEU A 153 20.77 -23.63 -3.77
C LEU A 153 21.55 -24.89 -4.12
N HIS A 154 22.60 -25.13 -3.34
CA HIS A 154 23.29 -26.41 -3.30
C HIS A 154 22.50 -27.38 -2.43
N SER A 155 22.52 -28.65 -2.88
CA SER A 155 22.28 -29.88 -2.12
C SER A 155 20.94 -30.60 -2.35
N SER A 156 21.03 -31.52 -3.32
CA SER A 156 20.81 -32.96 -3.14
C SER A 156 19.40 -33.45 -2.83
N GLN A 157 18.79 -34.15 -3.80
CA GLN A 157 18.73 -35.61 -3.74
C GLN A 157 18.22 -36.20 -5.07
N GLN A 158 19.02 -37.11 -5.62
CA GLN A 158 18.66 -38.02 -6.69
C GLN A 158 17.73 -39.12 -6.16
N ALA A 159 16.73 -39.50 -6.96
CA ALA A 159 16.33 -40.89 -7.12
C ALA A 159 15.56 -41.02 -8.44
N VAL A 160 16.25 -41.54 -9.45
CA VAL A 160 15.64 -42.08 -10.67
C VAL A 160 15.22 -43.52 -10.39
N SER A 161 13.98 -43.87 -10.72
CA SER A 161 13.58 -45.25 -11.01
C SER A 161 12.35 -45.25 -11.92
N GLU A 162 12.40 -46.09 -12.95
CA GLU A 162 11.36 -46.50 -13.92
C GLU A 162 10.00 -46.81 -13.25
N VAL A 163 8.84 -46.87 -13.92
CA VAL A 163 8.46 -47.71 -15.08
C VAL A 163 7.15 -47.19 -15.71
N ALA A 164 6.91 -47.61 -16.96
CA ALA A 164 5.60 -47.93 -17.57
C ALA A 164 4.92 -46.86 -18.44
N ALA A 165 5.01 -47.08 -19.75
CA ALA A 165 4.10 -46.56 -20.75
C ALA A 165 2.76 -47.33 -20.73
N VAL A 166 1.61 -46.62 -20.71
CA VAL A 166 0.36 -47.03 -21.39
C VAL A 166 -0.49 -45.80 -21.74
N VAL A 167 -0.63 -45.58 -23.05
CA VAL A 167 -1.78 -45.12 -23.86
C VAL A 167 -3.08 -44.66 -23.13
N LEU A 168 -3.59 -43.46 -23.47
CA LEU A 168 -4.91 -43.20 -24.12
C LEU A 168 -5.49 -41.79 -23.82
N THR A 169 -5.57 -41.02 -24.92
CA THR A 169 -6.60 -40.03 -25.33
C THR A 169 -6.91 -38.75 -24.50
N PRO A 170 -6.99 -37.58 -25.18
CA PRO A 170 -7.41 -36.31 -24.59
C PRO A 170 -8.94 -36.18 -24.54
N TYR A 171 -9.48 -35.89 -23.35
CA TYR A 171 -10.84 -35.34 -23.23
C TYR A 171 -10.76 -33.82 -23.35
N MET A 172 -11.00 -33.33 -24.57
CA MET A 172 -11.35 -31.95 -24.85
C MET A 172 -12.87 -31.81 -24.68
N ILE A 173 -13.33 -31.02 -23.71
CA ILE A 173 -14.72 -30.53 -23.72
C ILE A 173 -14.69 -29.10 -24.23
N ALA A 174 -15.11 -28.95 -25.48
CA ALA A 174 -15.42 -27.67 -26.10
C ALA A 174 -16.75 -27.13 -25.54
N GLY A 175 -16.70 -26.01 -24.83
CA GLY A 175 -17.87 -25.20 -24.47
C GLY A 175 -17.92 -23.94 -25.31
N LYS A 176 -18.66 -23.97 -26.43
CA LYS A 176 -19.10 -22.76 -27.13
C LYS A 176 -20.20 -22.10 -26.29
N HIS A 177 -19.96 -20.91 -25.77
CA HIS A 177 -21.04 -19.99 -25.40
C HIS A 177 -21.09 -18.86 -26.41
N GLY A 178 -22.12 -18.90 -27.26
CA GLY A 178 -22.61 -17.74 -27.97
C GLY A 178 -23.61 -16.99 -27.10
N HIS A 179 -23.51 -15.67 -27.11
CA HIS A 179 -24.67 -14.78 -26.92
C HIS A 179 -24.39 -13.53 -27.75
N GLN A 180 -25.04 -13.48 -28.92
CA GLN A 180 -25.25 -12.27 -29.68
C GLN A 180 -26.35 -11.44 -29.00
N ASP A 181 -26.39 -10.15 -29.34
CA ASP A 181 -27.47 -9.19 -29.10
C ASP A 181 -27.28 -8.20 -27.94
N CYS A 182 -26.36 -7.24 -28.16
CA CYS A 182 -26.53 -5.89 -27.61
C CYS A 182 -27.36 -5.06 -28.60
N LEU A 183 -28.68 -5.02 -28.40
CA LEU A 183 -29.55 -4.04 -29.02
C LEU A 183 -29.49 -2.73 -28.22
N CYS A 184 -28.91 -1.70 -28.81
CA CYS A 184 -29.11 -0.32 -28.42
C CYS A 184 -30.52 0.11 -28.85
N LEU A 185 -31.34 0.59 -27.90
CA LEU A 185 -32.53 1.37 -28.20
C LEU A 185 -32.37 2.76 -27.57
N PHE A 186 -32.77 3.75 -28.38
CA PHE A 186 -32.62 5.20 -28.25
C PHE A 186 -33.36 5.78 -27.04
#